data_AF-A0A957PPD1-F1
#
_entry.id   AF-A0A957PPD1-F1
#
_cell.length_a   1.000
_cell.length_b   1.000
_cell.length_c   1.000
_cell.angle_alpha   90.00
_cell.angle_beta   90.00
_cell.angle_gamma   90.00
#
_symmetry.space_group_name_H-M   'P 1'
#
loop_
_entity.id
_entity.type
_entity.pdbx_description
1 polymer ?
#
loop_
_entity_poly.entity_id
_entity_poly.type
_entity_poly.pdbx_seq_one_letter_code
_entity_poly.pdbx_strand_id
1 'polypeptide(L)'
;MNHQPFETWLLDDKVLTPAEKRELDTHLRNCKTCSALAETGLALRSSRIITPKPGFSMRFQQKLAAQKLVERRRRLWGMIVFIVSGVGLSSWFLAPAITSLTSSPVEWLITAASFFLYLFSSLQAIGDMFSVMARILPSFLPPYAWMVIVSGLAGVGLLWTVSIWRLSRRTQGVTA
;
A
#
# COMPACT_ATOMS: atom_id res chain seq x y z
N MET A 1 -19.45 -14.19 -10.50
CA MET A 1 -20.60 -13.32 -10.15
C MET A 1 -20.10 -12.20 -9.26
N ASN A 2 -20.61 -10.97 -9.40
CA ASN A 2 -20.15 -9.83 -8.59
C ASN A 2 -20.93 -9.81 -7.27
N HIS A 3 -20.31 -10.19 -6.15
CA HIS A 3 -20.94 -10.29 -4.83
C HIS A 3 -20.99 -8.95 -4.07
N GLN A 4 -20.08 -8.04 -4.42
CA GLN A 4 -19.85 -6.81 -3.67
C GLN A 4 -21.10 -5.96 -3.42
N PRO A 5 -21.99 -5.67 -4.41
CA PRO A 5 -23.16 -4.82 -4.14
C PRO A 5 -24.13 -5.45 -3.12
N PHE A 6 -24.30 -6.78 -3.18
CA PHE A 6 -25.20 -7.51 -2.30
C PHE A 6 -24.65 -7.61 -0.88
N GLU A 7 -23.34 -7.79 -0.73
CA GLU A 7 -22.67 -7.77 0.58
C GLU A 7 -22.81 -6.41 1.25
N THR A 8 -22.56 -5.32 0.51
CA THR A 8 -22.72 -3.96 1.03
C THR A 8 -24.15 -3.69 1.48
N TRP A 9 -25.15 -4.08 0.67
CA TRP A 9 -26.57 -3.91 1.03
C TRP A 9 -26.97 -4.67 2.31
N LEU A 10 -26.31 -5.80 2.57
CA LEU A 10 -26.65 -6.67 3.68
C LEU A 10 -25.95 -6.27 5.00
N LEU A 11 -24.80 -5.60 4.90
CA LEU A 11 -23.98 -5.17 6.05
C LEU A 11 -24.25 -3.72 6.49
N ASP A 12 -24.50 -2.80 5.56
CA ASP A 12 -24.53 -1.34 5.85
C ASP A 12 -25.88 -0.82 6.37
N ASP A 13 -26.86 -1.69 6.64
CA ASP A 13 -28.18 -1.29 7.15
C ASP A 13 -28.90 -0.20 6.32
N LYS A 14 -28.58 -0.13 5.03
CA LYS A 14 -29.16 0.84 4.09
C LYS A 14 -30.63 0.49 3.81
N VAL A 15 -31.49 1.52 3.75
CA VAL A 15 -32.86 1.37 3.23
C VAL A 15 -32.79 1.11 1.72
N LEU A 16 -33.14 -0.11 1.31
CA LEU A 16 -33.14 -0.53 -0.10
C LEU A 16 -34.42 -0.09 -0.80
N THR A 17 -34.29 0.32 -2.06
CA THR A 17 -35.45 0.57 -2.93
C THR A 17 -36.17 -0.75 -3.30
N PRO A 18 -37.44 -0.69 -3.74
CA PRO A 18 -38.18 -1.89 -4.13
C PRO A 18 -37.52 -2.69 -5.27
N ALA A 19 -36.79 -2.02 -6.16
CA ALA A 19 -36.03 -2.65 -7.24
C ALA A 19 -34.79 -3.39 -6.71
N GLU A 20 -33.97 -2.73 -5.88
CA GLU A 20 -32.78 -3.32 -5.25
C GLU A 20 -33.15 -4.52 -4.37
N LYS A 21 -34.28 -4.45 -3.65
CA LYS A 21 -34.77 -5.56 -2.82
C LYS A 21 -35.10 -6.80 -3.66
N ARG A 22 -35.75 -6.63 -4.81
CA ARG A 22 -36.06 -7.76 -5.72
C ARG A 22 -34.79 -8.39 -6.30
N GLU A 23 -33.79 -7.56 -6.60
CA GLU A 23 -32.50 -8.02 -7.11
C GLU A 23 -31.74 -8.82 -6.04
N LEU A 24 -31.71 -8.32 -4.80
CA LEU A 24 -31.14 -9.01 -3.64
C LEU A 24 -31.84 -10.36 -3.40
N ASP A 25 -33.18 -10.39 -3.37
CA ASP A 25 -33.95 -11.62 -3.17
C ASP A 25 -33.71 -12.66 -4.28
N THR A 26 -33.44 -12.21 -5.50
CA THR A 26 -33.09 -13.09 -6.63
C THR A 26 -31.68 -13.64 -6.47
N HIS A 27 -30.74 -12.81 -6.02
CA HIS A 27 -29.35 -13.21 -5.78
C HIS A 27 -29.23 -14.22 -4.63
N LEU A 28 -29.95 -14.01 -3.52
CA LEU A 28 -29.92 -14.87 -2.34
C LEU A 28 -30.38 -16.31 -2.62
N ARG A 29 -31.27 -16.52 -3.61
CA ARG A 29 -31.72 -17.86 -4.02
C ARG A 29 -30.64 -18.65 -4.77
N ASN A 30 -29.76 -17.94 -5.47
CA ASN A 30 -28.77 -18.55 -6.36
C ASN A 30 -27.36 -18.56 -5.75
N CYS A 31 -27.13 -17.80 -4.67
CA CYS A 31 -25.81 -17.59 -4.07
C CYS A 31 -25.76 -18.02 -2.60
N LYS A 32 -25.11 -19.17 -2.34
CA LYS A 32 -24.96 -19.74 -1.00
C LYS A 32 -24.16 -18.86 -0.02
N THR A 33 -23.21 -18.07 -0.52
CA THR A 33 -22.37 -17.21 0.33
C THR A 33 -23.16 -16.03 0.86
N CYS A 34 -23.89 -15.33 -0.02
CA CYS A 34 -24.73 -14.21 0.38
C CYS A 34 -25.93 -14.66 1.23
N SER A 35 -26.49 -15.86 1.01
CA SER A 35 -27.55 -16.40 1.85
C SER A 35 -27.07 -16.70 3.28
N ALA A 36 -25.88 -17.29 3.43
CA ALA A 36 -25.27 -17.51 4.74
C ALA A 36 -24.98 -16.17 5.47
N LEU A 37 -24.56 -15.13 4.74
CA LEU A 37 -24.37 -13.79 5.31
C LEU A 37 -25.71 -13.18 5.79
N ALA A 38 -26.80 -13.38 5.04
CA ALA A 38 -28.14 -12.96 5.42
C ALA A 38 -28.61 -13.60 6.73
N GLU A 39 -28.43 -14.93 6.84
CA GLU A 39 -28.83 -15.70 8.01
C GLU A 39 -28.02 -15.32 9.26
N THR A 40 -26.70 -15.17 9.11
CA THR A 40 -25.82 -14.76 10.22
C THR A 40 -26.09 -13.32 10.67
N GLY A 41 -26.33 -12.40 9.74
CA GLY A 41 -26.75 -11.04 10.04
C GLY A 41 -28.06 -10.99 10.82
N LEU A 42 -29.04 -11.82 10.45
CA LEU A 42 -30.32 -11.93 11.15
C LEU A 42 -30.14 -12.50 12.56
N ALA A 43 -29.31 -13.54 12.72
CA ALA A 43 -28.99 -14.12 14.02
C ALA A 43 -28.32 -13.09 14.95
N LEU A 44 -27.37 -12.31 14.45
CA LEU A 44 -26.70 -11.24 15.20
C LEU A 44 -27.65 -10.12 15.61
N ARG A 45 -28.55 -9.68 14.70
CA ARG A 45 -29.54 -8.63 14.98
C ARG A 45 -30.65 -9.08 15.91
N SER A 46 -30.99 -10.36 15.90
CA SER A 46 -31.97 -10.96 16.81
C SER A 46 -31.40 -11.20 18.22
N SER A 47 -30.08 -11.08 18.39
CA SER A 47 -29.45 -11.25 19.69
C SER A 47 -29.90 -10.16 20.67
N ARG A 48 -30.22 -10.56 21.90
CA ARG A 48 -30.64 -9.61 22.94
C ARG A 48 -29.47 -8.69 23.27
N ILE A 49 -29.64 -7.40 23.06
CA ILE A 49 -28.70 -6.38 23.55
C ILE A 49 -28.78 -6.38 25.07
N ILE A 50 -27.70 -6.81 25.73
CA ILE A 50 -27.59 -6.80 27.19
C ILE A 50 -27.05 -5.43 27.62
N THR A 51 -27.78 -4.75 28.50
CA THR A 51 -27.32 -3.47 29.06
C THR A 51 -26.13 -3.70 30.01
N PRO A 52 -25.13 -2.80 29.99
CA PRO A 52 -24.02 -2.91 30.90
C PRO A 52 -24.49 -2.80 32.35
N LYS A 53 -23.88 -3.58 33.26
CA LYS A 53 -24.16 -3.47 34.69
C LYS A 53 -23.90 -2.02 35.17
N PRO A 54 -24.68 -1.50 36.14
CA PRO A 54 -24.42 -0.19 36.73
C PRO A 54 -22.95 -0.01 37.14
N GLY A 55 -22.40 1.18 36.92
CA GLY A 55 -20.99 1.48 37.19
C GLY A 55 -19.98 0.89 36.19
N PHE A 56 -20.44 0.30 35.07
CA PHE A 56 -19.54 -0.15 33.99
C PHE A 56 -18.66 0.98 33.46
N SER A 57 -19.24 2.14 33.14
CA SER A 57 -18.51 3.30 32.60
C SER A 57 -17.37 3.74 33.51
N MET A 58 -17.65 3.89 34.81
CA MET A 58 -16.65 4.25 35.82
C MET A 58 -15.50 3.24 35.90
N ARG A 59 -15.82 1.94 36.01
CA ARG A 59 -14.79 0.88 36.07
C ARG A 59 -13.98 0.81 34.78
N PHE A 60 -14.62 1.01 33.64
CA PHE A 60 -13.96 1.00 32.34
C PHE A 60 -13.01 2.19 32.19
N GLN A 61 -13.46 3.41 32.54
CA GLN A 61 -12.62 4.60 32.49
C GLN A 61 -11.41 4.52 33.42
N GLN A 62 -11.59 3.98 34.64
CA GLN A 62 -10.49 3.75 35.58
C GLN A 62 -9.46 2.77 35.03
N LYS A 63 -9.91 1.63 34.47
CA LYS A 63 -9.01 0.66 33.83
C LYS A 63 -8.30 1.25 32.62
N LEU A 64 -9.02 2.02 31.80
CA LEU A 64 -8.47 2.67 30.61
C LEU A 64 -7.39 3.69 30.99
N ALA A 65 -7.60 4.49 32.04
CA ALA A 65 -6.60 5.43 32.54
C ALA A 65 -5.32 4.72 33.01
N ALA A 66 -5.46 3.63 33.78
CA ALA A 66 -4.33 2.82 34.23
C ALA A 66 -3.57 2.18 33.05
N GLN A 67 -4.30 1.61 32.07
CA GLN A 67 -3.70 1.01 30.87
C GLN A 67 -2.95 2.04 30.02
N LYS A 68 -3.52 3.24 29.82
CA LYS A 68 -2.87 4.33 29.08
C LYS A 68 -1.54 4.75 29.72
N LEU A 69 -1.43 4.75 31.05
CA LEU A 69 -0.17 5.05 31.73
C LEU A 69 0.90 3.99 31.48
N VAL A 70 0.54 2.71 31.56
CA VAL A 70 1.45 1.59 31.27
C VAL A 70 1.90 1.62 29.81
N GLU A 71 0.98 1.86 28.88
CA GLU A 71 1.27 1.94 27.45
C GLU A 71 2.18 3.12 27.11
N ARG A 72 1.91 4.31 27.67
CA ARG A 72 2.80 5.48 27.55
C ARG A 72 4.20 5.16 28.04
N ARG A 73 4.34 4.50 29.19
CA ARG A 73 5.64 4.13 29.75
C ARG A 73 6.37 3.15 28.84
N ARG A 74 5.68 2.12 28.33
CA ARG A 74 6.26 1.14 27.39
C ARG A 74 6.70 1.80 26.09
N ARG A 75 5.90 2.74 25.57
CA ARG A 75 6.24 3.50 24.35
C ARG A 75 7.44 4.42 24.57
N LEU A 76 7.51 5.11 25.71
CA LEU A 76 8.67 5.94 26.07
C LEU A 76 9.94 5.09 26.17
N TRP A 77 9.90 3.95 26.85
CA TRP A 77 11.04 3.04 26.91
C TRP A 77 11.44 2.51 25.53
N GLY A 78 10.47 2.09 24.72
CA GLY A 78 10.74 1.66 23.34
C GLY A 78 11.39 2.76 22.50
N MET A 79 10.92 4.00 22.63
CA MET A 79 11.49 5.17 21.94
C MET A 79 12.90 5.50 22.45
N ILE A 80 13.15 5.46 23.76
CA ILE A 80 14.49 5.67 24.33
C ILE A 80 15.45 4.60 23.81
N VAL A 81 15.07 3.33 23.88
CA VAL A 81 15.90 2.22 23.36
C VAL A 81 16.16 2.40 21.86
N PHE A 82 15.14 2.75 21.07
CA PHE A 82 15.29 2.98 19.64
C PHE A 82 16.23 4.15 19.33
N ILE A 83 16.11 5.27 20.05
CA ILE A 83 16.97 6.45 19.85
C ILE A 83 18.40 6.14 20.29
N VAL A 84 18.60 5.57 21.48
CA VAL A 84 19.93 5.27 22.01
C VAL A 84 20.64 4.23 21.15
N SER A 85 19.95 3.16 20.75
CA SER A 85 20.52 2.16 19.83
C SER A 85 20.76 2.74 18.43
N GLY A 86 19.83 3.52 17.91
CA GLY A 86 19.95 4.16 16.59
C GLY A 86 21.13 5.13 16.54
N VAL A 87 21.26 6.02 17.53
CA VAL A 87 22.39 6.96 17.63
C VAL A 87 23.69 6.21 17.91
N GLY A 88 23.69 5.23 18.80
CA GLY A 88 24.87 4.44 19.13
C GLY A 88 25.41 3.67 17.93
N LEU A 89 24.55 2.95 17.20
CA LEU A 89 24.91 2.23 15.99
C LEU A 89 25.36 3.19 14.88
N SER A 90 24.60 4.27 14.65
CA SER A 90 24.97 5.26 13.62
C SER A 90 26.32 5.89 13.91
N SER A 91 26.57 6.26 15.17
CA SER A 91 27.85 6.80 15.62
C SER A 91 28.98 5.80 15.44
N TRP A 92 28.76 4.53 15.78
CA TRP A 92 29.75 3.46 15.58
C TRP A 92 30.11 3.27 14.09
N PHE A 93 29.12 3.29 13.20
CA PHE A 93 29.35 3.18 11.76
C PHE A 93 29.97 4.43 11.15
N LEU A 94 29.62 5.63 11.62
CA LEU A 94 30.18 6.89 11.14
C LEU A 94 31.55 7.22 11.74
N ALA A 95 31.90 6.66 12.91
CA ALA A 95 33.16 6.93 13.60
C ALA A 95 34.40 6.83 12.69
N PRO A 96 34.63 5.74 11.92
CA PRO A 96 35.79 5.66 11.03
C PRO A 96 35.76 6.70 9.90
N ALA A 97 34.57 7.03 9.38
CA ALA A 97 34.44 8.06 8.36
C ALA A 97 34.82 9.44 8.93
N ILE A 98 34.34 9.78 10.12
CA ILE A 98 34.64 11.04 10.80
C ILE A 98 36.14 11.14 11.12
N THR A 99 36.76 10.08 11.65
CA THR A 99 38.19 10.09 11.97
C THR A 99 39.06 10.16 10.71
N SER A 100 38.67 9.50 9.62
CA SER A 100 39.37 9.64 8.34
C SER A 100 39.28 11.06 7.78
N LEU A 101 38.13 11.72 7.94
CA LEU A 101 37.91 13.09 7.46
C LEU A 101 38.80 14.11 8.20
N THR A 102 39.02 13.92 9.50
CA THR A 102 39.90 14.81 10.28
C THR A 102 41.39 14.56 10.02
N SER A 103 41.75 13.35 9.55
CA SER A 103 43.13 12.95 9.33
C SER A 103 43.63 13.30 7.92
N SER A 104 42.80 13.08 6.90
CA SER A 104 43.16 13.28 5.49
C SER A 104 41.97 13.76 4.64
N PRO A 105 41.49 15.01 4.84
CA PRO A 105 40.31 15.54 4.13
C PRO A 105 40.48 15.55 2.60
N VAL A 106 41.74 15.65 2.14
CA VAL A 106 42.09 15.64 0.71
C VAL A 106 41.85 14.27 0.07
N GLU A 107 42.15 13.16 0.76
CA GLU A 107 41.92 11.81 0.23
C GLU A 107 40.42 11.53 0.05
N TRP A 108 39.59 12.05 0.96
CA TRP A 108 38.14 11.93 0.86
C TRP A 108 37.59 12.71 -0.34
N LEU A 109 38.10 13.92 -0.61
CA LEU A 109 37.78 14.70 -1.81
C LEU A 109 38.18 13.97 -3.09
N ILE A 110 39.36 13.35 -3.12
CA ILE A 110 39.83 12.56 -4.28
C ILE A 110 38.95 11.33 -4.48
N THR A 111 38.58 10.63 -3.41
CA THR A 111 37.70 9.46 -3.45
C THR A 111 36.29 9.84 -3.90
N ALA A 112 35.76 10.95 -3.41
CA ALA A 112 34.46 11.47 -3.85
C ALA A 112 34.51 11.86 -5.33
N ALA A 113 35.53 12.62 -5.76
CA ALA A 113 35.70 13.02 -7.15
C ALA A 113 35.83 11.82 -8.09
N SER A 114 36.64 10.82 -7.72
CA SER A 114 36.78 9.58 -8.49
C SER A 114 35.48 8.76 -8.54
N PHE A 115 34.71 8.70 -7.45
CA PHE A 115 33.39 8.10 -7.45
C PHE A 115 32.43 8.80 -8.42
N PHE A 116 32.40 10.14 -8.42
CA PHE A 116 31.56 10.90 -9.37
C PHE A 116 32.01 10.70 -10.82
N LEU A 117 33.31 10.69 -11.08
CA LEU A 117 33.85 10.40 -12.41
C LEU A 117 33.50 8.99 -12.87
N TYR A 118 33.60 8.00 -11.98
CA TYR A 118 33.22 6.62 -12.26
C TYR A 118 31.71 6.51 -12.54
N LEU A 119 30.88 7.17 -11.73
CA LEU A 119 29.43 7.18 -11.92
C LEU A 119 29.06 7.80 -13.26
N PHE A 120 29.67 8.94 -13.61
CA PHE A 120 29.43 9.60 -14.89
C PHE A 120 29.91 8.77 -16.07
N SER A 121 31.12 8.21 -16.00
CA SER A 121 31.69 7.31 -17.01
C SER A 121 30.82 6.06 -17.21
N SER A 122 30.33 5.48 -16.12
CA SER A 122 29.42 4.33 -16.16
C SER A 122 28.09 4.68 -16.84
N LEU A 123 27.48 5.82 -16.49
CA LEU A 123 26.26 6.30 -17.15
C LEU A 123 26.49 6.58 -18.64
N GLN A 124 27.64 7.16 -19.00
CA GLN A 124 28.01 7.36 -20.39
C GLN A 124 28.18 6.04 -21.13
N ALA A 125 28.89 5.06 -20.56
CA ALA A 125 29.09 3.75 -21.16
C ALA A 125 27.75 3.01 -21.38
N ILE A 126 26.82 3.11 -20.43
CA ILE A 126 25.45 2.59 -20.58
C ILE A 126 24.73 3.32 -21.71
N GLY A 127 24.84 4.64 -21.78
CA GLY A 127 24.27 5.46 -22.85
C GLY A 127 24.82 5.10 -24.23
N ASP A 128 26.14 4.93 -24.35
CA ASP A 128 26.82 4.54 -25.57
C ASP A 128 26.38 3.13 -26.01
N MET A 129 26.34 2.17 -25.08
CA MET A 129 25.83 0.83 -25.33
C MET A 129 24.37 0.85 -25.82
N PHE A 130 23.52 1.63 -25.15
CA PHE A 130 22.12 1.79 -25.56
C PHE A 130 22.00 2.44 -26.93
N SER A 131 22.85 3.43 -27.25
CA SER A 131 22.85 4.10 -28.55
C SER A 131 23.25 3.15 -29.69
N VAL A 132 24.24 2.28 -29.44
CA VAL A 132 24.66 1.25 -30.39
C VAL A 132 23.54 0.25 -30.59
N MET A 133 22.93 -0.24 -29.51
CA MET A 133 21.77 -1.13 -29.62
C MET A 133 20.63 -0.45 -30.37
N ALA A 134 20.27 0.80 -30.06
CA ALA A 134 19.20 1.52 -30.74
C ALA A 134 19.47 1.80 -32.22
N ARG A 135 20.74 1.86 -32.65
CA ARG A 135 21.11 1.99 -34.06
C ARG A 135 21.02 0.67 -34.83
N ILE A 136 21.34 -0.45 -34.18
CA ILE A 136 21.38 -1.76 -34.84
C ILE A 136 20.02 -2.49 -34.72
N LEU A 137 19.29 -2.28 -33.63
CA LEU A 137 17.99 -2.93 -33.38
C LEU A 137 16.97 -2.73 -34.52
N PRO A 138 16.85 -1.54 -35.15
CA PRO A 138 15.93 -1.34 -36.26
C PRO A 138 16.25 -2.16 -37.50
N SER A 139 17.50 -2.56 -37.72
CA SER A 139 17.90 -3.34 -38.90
C SER A 139 17.73 -4.86 -38.73
N PHE A 140 17.62 -5.36 -37.49
CA PHE A 140 17.36 -6.78 -37.23
C PHE A 140 15.91 -7.20 -37.47
N LEU A 141 14.96 -6.28 -37.33
CA LEU A 141 13.53 -6.58 -37.46
C LEU A 141 12.98 -5.97 -38.76
N PRO A 142 12.24 -6.74 -39.57
CA PRO A 142 11.51 -6.20 -40.71
C PRO A 142 10.56 -5.06 -40.29
N PRO A 143 10.29 -4.07 -41.15
CA PRO A 143 9.44 -2.92 -40.81
C PRO A 143 8.05 -3.30 -40.26
N TYR A 144 7.47 -4.40 -40.73
CA TYR A 144 6.15 -4.87 -40.27
C TYR A 144 6.19 -5.40 -38.82
N ALA A 145 7.31 -5.95 -38.36
CA ALA A 145 7.44 -6.44 -36.99
C ALA A 145 7.39 -5.27 -35.99
N TRP A 146 7.96 -4.12 -36.35
CA TRP A 146 7.84 -2.88 -35.58
C TRP A 146 6.40 -2.40 -35.46
N MET A 147 5.62 -2.47 -36.53
CA MET A 147 4.19 -2.12 -36.49
C MET A 147 3.41 -3.01 -35.52
N VAL A 148 3.69 -4.32 -35.50
CA VAL A 148 3.06 -5.26 -34.56
C VAL A 148 3.44 -4.95 -33.13
N ILE A 149 4.72 -4.69 -32.83
CA ILE A 149 5.19 -4.36 -31.48
C ILE A 149 4.57 -3.06 -30.98
N VAL A 150 4.59 -2.00 -31.80
CA VAL A 150 4.00 -0.71 -31.44
C VAL A 150 2.49 -0.84 -31.23
N SER A 151 1.79 -1.57 -32.10
CA SER A 151 0.36 -1.83 -31.94
C SER A 151 0.05 -2.64 -30.68
N GLY A 152 0.85 -3.67 -30.39
CA GLY A 152 0.73 -4.47 -29.16
C GLY A 152 0.95 -3.64 -27.90
N LEU A 153 2.01 -2.83 -27.85
CA LEU A 153 2.29 -1.92 -26.74
C LEU A 153 1.17 -0.88 -26.55
N ALA A 154 0.66 -0.31 -27.65
CA ALA A 154 -0.47 0.61 -27.60
C ALA A 154 -1.74 -0.08 -27.08
N GLY A 155 -2.02 -1.31 -27.52
CA GLY A 155 -3.13 -2.11 -27.04
C GLY A 155 -3.04 -2.42 -25.54
N VAL A 156 -1.88 -2.84 -25.06
CA VAL A 156 -1.62 -3.08 -23.62
C VAL A 156 -1.75 -1.78 -22.83
N GLY A 157 -1.23 -0.65 -23.33
CA GLY A 157 -1.36 0.65 -22.71
C GLY A 157 -2.82 1.13 -22.60
N LEU A 158 -3.62 0.90 -23.63
CA LEU A 158 -5.06 1.18 -23.62
C LEU A 158 -5.80 0.29 -22.63
N LEU A 159 -5.51 -1.01 -22.60
CA LEU A 159 -6.10 -1.93 -21.62
C LEU A 159 -5.74 -1.52 -20.20
N TRP A 160 -4.50 -1.10 -19.97
CA TRP A 160 -4.03 -0.69 -18.66
C TRP A 160 -4.69 0.61 -18.18
N THR A 161 -4.77 1.62 -19.05
CA THR A 161 -5.47 2.88 -18.74
C THR A 161 -6.95 2.65 -18.48
N VAL A 162 -7.64 1.85 -19.29
CA VAL A 162 -9.05 1.47 -19.07
C VAL A 162 -9.22 0.71 -17.74
N SER A 163 -8.31 -0.20 -17.42
CA SER A 163 -8.31 -0.93 -16.16
C SER A 163 -8.21 0.00 -14.95
N ILE A 164 -7.25 0.92 -14.96
CA ILE A 164 -7.08 1.93 -13.89
C ILE A 164 -8.32 2.82 -13.78
N TRP A 165 -8.86 3.28 -14.90
CA TRP A 165 -10.02 4.18 -14.91
C TRP A 165 -11.30 3.50 -14.40
N ARG A 166 -11.47 2.20 -14.69
CA ARG A 166 -12.55 1.39 -14.16
C ARG A 166 -12.42 1.18 -12.65
N LEU A 167 -11.18 1.01 -12.16
CA LEU A 167 -10.91 0.81 -10.74
C LEU A 167 -11.11 2.11 -9.94
N SER A 168 -10.66 3.26 -10.45
CA SER A 168 -10.76 4.56 -9.77
C SER A 168 -12.20 5.09 -9.68
N ARG A 169 -13.05 4.80 -10.68
CA ARG A 169 -14.48 5.19 -10.65
C ARG A 169 -15.31 4.39 -9.66
N ARG A 170 -14.86 3.21 -9.22
CA ARG A 170 -15.57 2.39 -8.22
C ARG A 170 -15.31 2.82 -6.77
N THR A 171 -14.37 3.72 -6.51
CA THR A 171 -13.96 4.09 -5.14
C THR A 171 -14.49 5.46 -4.65
N GLN A 172 -15.33 6.18 -5.41
CA GLN A 172 -15.94 7.45 -4.95
C GLN A 172 -17.26 7.24 -4.18
N GLY A 173 -17.28 6.25 -3.29
CA GLY A 173 -18.42 5.93 -2.44
C GLY A 173 -18.18 6.17 -0.95
N VAL A 174 -17.26 7.08 -0.55
CA VAL A 174 -17.18 7.58 0.83
C VAL A 174 -16.65 9.01 0.81
N THR A 175 -17.53 10.00 0.89
CA THR A 175 -17.23 11.30 1.51
C THR A 175 -18.50 11.84 2.16
N ALA A 176 -18.42 11.94 3.50
CA ALA A 176 -19.17 12.76 4.46
C ALA A 176 -20.70 12.70 4.47
#